data_AF-A0A359FUA0-F1
#
_entry.id   AF-A0A359FUA0-F1
#
_cell.length_a   1.000
_cell.length_b   1.000
_cell.length_c   1.000
_cell.angle_alpha   90.00
_cell.angle_beta   90.00
_cell.angle_gamma   90.00
#
_symmetry.space_group_name_H-M   'P 1'
#
loop_
_entity.id
_entity.type
_entity.pdbx_description
1 polymer ?
#
loop_
_entity_poly.entity_id
_entity_poly.type
_entity_poly.pdbx_seq_one_letter_code
_entity_poly.pdbx_strand_id
1 'polypeptide(L)'
;MVLMLMFKMIFMKRYNINHLSRLLLLVAVALIGTTFHSCEEYPDAYESTGGVPEVVYVRLPAPESADSLITAAYMENTIVLVGNNLTSIKEIYFNDQKAILNTSFITANTLFVNVPKTIPTAVTNKIYMVTTSSDTVAYDFSVLVPAPSVNRISNEYAHDGDEVVLLGDYFIDDPQVPLSITMAG
;
A
#
# COMPACT_ATOMS: atom_id res chain seq x y z
N MET A 1 86.28 -8.94 17.74
CA MET A 1 84.96 -9.35 17.21
C MET A 1 83.93 -9.71 18.30
N VAL A 2 84.15 -9.39 19.58
CA VAL A 2 83.15 -9.64 20.65
C VAL A 2 82.46 -8.34 21.11
N LEU A 3 83.16 -7.20 21.04
CA LEU A 3 82.62 -5.89 21.46
C LEU A 3 81.53 -5.33 20.53
N MET A 4 81.47 -5.78 19.27
CA MET A 4 80.49 -5.29 18.27
C MET A 4 79.15 -6.05 18.31
N LEU A 5 79.10 -7.24 18.93
CA LEU A 5 77.88 -8.03 19.08
C LEU A 5 77.06 -7.63 20.31
N MET A 6 77.70 -7.26 21.42
CA MET A 6 76.99 -6.85 22.63
C MET A 6 76.27 -5.50 22.48
N PHE A 7 76.79 -4.58 21.66
CA PHE A 7 76.12 -3.29 21.39
C PHE A 7 74.86 -3.46 20.52
N LYS A 8 74.85 -4.45 19.62
CA LYS A 8 73.71 -4.75 18.74
C LYS A 8 72.58 -5.48 19.47
N MET A 9 72.88 -6.19 20.56
CA MET A 9 71.88 -6.86 21.40
C MET A 9 71.14 -5.92 22.36
N ILE A 10 71.71 -4.77 22.73
CA ILE A 10 71.05 -3.79 23.60
C ILE A 10 70.02 -2.95 22.83
N PHE A 11 70.24 -2.73 21.53
CA PHE A 11 69.37 -1.85 20.71
C PHE A 11 68.12 -2.52 20.14
N MET A 12 67.91 -3.82 20.37
CA MET A 12 66.72 -4.55 19.93
C MET A 12 65.80 -4.95 21.10
N LYS A 13 65.81 -4.17 22.18
CA LYS A 13 64.95 -4.38 23.37
C LYS A 13 64.07 -3.18 23.71
N ARG A 14 63.58 -2.46 22.69
CA ARG A 14 62.67 -1.32 22.88
C ARG A 14 61.86 -0.98 21.63
N TYR A 15 61.32 -1.98 20.93
CA TYR A 15 60.17 -1.70 20.05
C TYR A 15 59.00 -1.30 20.96
N ASN A 16 58.57 -0.06 20.83
CA ASN A 16 57.90 0.73 21.85
C ASN A 16 56.64 0.01 22.40
N ILE A 17 56.72 -0.58 23.61
CA ILE A 17 55.64 -1.38 24.25
C ILE A 17 54.30 -0.62 24.29
N ASN A 18 54.35 0.71 24.39
CA ASN A 18 53.18 1.59 24.39
C ASN A 18 52.51 1.69 23.01
N HIS A 19 53.25 1.43 21.93
CA HIS A 19 52.73 1.43 20.56
C HIS A 19 52.13 0.07 20.21
N LEU A 20 52.75 -1.02 20.71
CA LEU A 20 52.18 -2.37 20.60
C LEU A 20 50.90 -2.50 21.43
N SER A 21 50.87 -1.95 22.65
CA SER A 21 49.67 -1.95 23.50
C SER A 21 48.55 -1.08 22.91
N ARG A 22 48.87 0.07 22.31
CA ARG A 22 47.91 0.90 21.56
C ARG A 22 47.35 0.21 20.32
N LEU A 23 48.20 -0.50 19.57
CA LEU A 23 47.77 -1.28 18.41
C LEU A 23 46.86 -2.44 18.85
N LEU A 24 47.21 -3.14 19.94
CA LEU A 24 46.39 -4.20 20.53
C LEU A 24 45.04 -3.70 21.05
N LEU A 25 45.01 -2.50 21.64
CA LEU A 25 43.78 -1.85 22.11
C LEU A 25 42.86 -1.48 20.93
N LEU A 26 43.42 -0.97 19.83
CA LEU A 26 42.67 -0.61 18.62
C LEU A 26 42.07 -1.85 17.92
N VAL A 27 42.81 -2.95 17.86
CA VAL A 27 42.32 -4.23 17.32
C VAL A 27 41.23 -4.82 18.21
N ALA A 28 41.38 -4.71 19.54
CA ALA A 28 40.35 -5.17 20.48
C ALA A 28 39.04 -4.39 20.36
N VAL A 29 39.10 -3.06 20.17
CA VAL A 29 37.89 -2.23 19.93
C VAL A 29 37.24 -2.55 18.59
N ALA A 30 38.02 -2.84 17.54
CA ALA A 30 37.48 -3.23 16.23
C ALA A 30 36.75 -4.58 16.27
N LEU A 31 37.21 -5.53 17.11
CA LEU A 31 36.57 -6.85 17.27
C LEU A 31 35.27 -6.81 18.09
N ILE A 32 35.08 -5.81 18.97
CA ILE A 32 33.86 -5.64 19.75
C ILE A 32 32.74 -4.99 18.91
N GLY A 33 33.08 -4.28 17.83
CA GLY A 33 32.13 -3.62 16.93
C GLY A 33 31.27 -4.56 16.07
N THR A 34 31.62 -5.84 15.96
CA THR A 34 30.93 -6.78 15.05
C THR A 34 29.82 -7.60 15.70
N THR A 35 29.54 -7.43 16.99
CA THR A 35 28.57 -8.27 17.74
C THR A 35 27.18 -7.66 17.93
N PHE A 36 26.87 -6.51 17.33
CA PHE A 36 25.51 -5.95 17.34
C PHE A 36 24.76 -6.33 16.06
N HIS A 37 24.35 -7.60 15.93
CA HIS A 37 23.30 -8.00 14.99
C HIS A 37 21.98 -8.07 15.77
N SER A 38 21.16 -7.02 15.67
CA SER A 38 19.80 -7.00 16.20
C SER A 38 18.83 -7.25 15.04
N CYS A 39 18.70 -8.51 14.61
CA CYS A 39 17.54 -8.95 13.84
C CYS A 39 16.58 -9.59 14.83
N GLU A 40 15.59 -8.83 15.32
CA GLU A 40 14.39 -9.47 15.84
C GLU A 40 13.60 -9.95 14.62
N GLU A 41 13.72 -11.25 14.33
CA GLU A 41 12.90 -11.92 13.32
C GLU A 41 11.49 -12.03 13.91
N TYR A 42 10.63 -11.07 13.55
CA TYR A 42 9.22 -11.10 13.92
C TYR A 42 8.49 -12.05 12.97
N PRO A 43 7.99 -13.21 13.45
CA PRO A 43 7.35 -14.19 12.58
C PRO A 43 6.07 -13.67 11.90
N ASP A 44 5.50 -12.57 12.41
CA ASP A 44 4.24 -12.00 11.95
C ASP A 44 4.42 -10.68 11.15
N ALA A 45 5.67 -10.29 10.83
CA ALA A 45 5.92 -9.10 10.03
C ALA A 45 5.41 -9.31 8.58
N TYR A 46 4.84 -8.25 7.99
CA TYR A 46 4.45 -8.27 6.58
C TYR A 46 5.69 -8.45 5.69
N GLU A 47 5.70 -9.51 4.91
CA GLU A 47 6.68 -9.74 3.85
C GLU A 47 5.99 -9.84 2.51
N SER A 48 6.46 -9.06 1.53
CA SER A 48 5.89 -9.12 0.20
C SER A 48 6.38 -10.35 -0.53
N THR A 49 5.44 -11.12 -1.09
CA THR A 49 5.73 -12.36 -1.81
C THR A 49 5.80 -12.13 -3.31
N GLY A 50 6.40 -13.08 -4.03
CA GLY A 50 6.34 -13.12 -5.49
C GLY A 50 5.09 -13.85 -6.00
N GLY A 51 4.97 -13.97 -7.32
CA GLY A 51 3.91 -14.73 -7.98
C GLY A 51 2.62 -13.95 -8.17
N VAL A 52 1.57 -14.69 -8.54
CA VAL A 52 0.27 -14.14 -8.94
C VAL A 52 -0.73 -14.34 -7.78
N PRO A 53 -1.48 -13.31 -7.38
CA PRO A 53 -2.55 -13.43 -6.38
C PRO A 53 -3.79 -14.07 -6.99
N GLU A 54 -4.59 -14.71 -6.15
CA GLU A 54 -5.92 -15.20 -6.50
C GLU A 54 -6.93 -14.63 -5.51
N VAL A 55 -7.97 -13.96 -6.00
CA VAL A 55 -9.12 -13.54 -5.19
C VAL A 55 -10.24 -14.53 -5.46
N VAL A 56 -10.69 -15.21 -4.41
CA VAL A 56 -11.77 -16.20 -4.49
C VAL A 56 -13.12 -15.51 -4.30
N TYR A 57 -13.21 -14.58 -3.36
CA TYR A 57 -14.41 -13.78 -3.12
C TYR A 57 -14.11 -12.48 -2.38
N VAL A 58 -15.11 -11.60 -2.32
CA VAL A 58 -15.07 -10.35 -1.57
C VAL A 58 -16.20 -10.35 -0.54
N ARG A 59 -15.92 -9.83 0.65
CA ARG A 59 -16.90 -9.70 1.74
C ARG A 59 -16.80 -8.35 2.43
N LEU A 60 -17.79 -8.06 3.27
CA LEU A 60 -17.73 -6.94 4.20
C LEU A 60 -16.83 -7.26 5.42
N PRO A 61 -16.20 -6.25 6.06
CA PRO A 61 -15.29 -6.44 7.19
C PRO A 61 -15.96 -7.04 8.43
N ALA A 62 -17.23 -6.70 8.67
CA ALA A 62 -17.93 -7.04 9.90
C ALA A 62 -18.15 -8.56 10.00
N PRO A 63 -17.77 -9.21 11.11
CA PRO A 63 -17.88 -10.67 11.26
C PRO A 63 -19.29 -11.21 11.03
N GLU A 64 -20.32 -10.50 11.47
CA GLU A 64 -21.73 -10.85 11.29
C GLU A 64 -22.18 -10.83 9.83
N SER A 65 -21.44 -10.12 8.97
CA SER A 65 -21.68 -10.03 7.53
C SER A 65 -20.69 -10.87 6.72
N ALA A 66 -19.84 -11.67 7.37
CA ALA A 66 -18.79 -12.43 6.70
C ALA A 66 -19.35 -13.49 5.73
N ASP A 67 -20.55 -13.99 6.00
CA ASP A 67 -21.27 -14.94 5.13
C ASP A 67 -21.91 -14.26 3.90
N SER A 68 -21.93 -12.92 3.86
CA SER A 68 -22.43 -12.13 2.73
C SER A 68 -21.30 -11.82 1.76
N LEU A 69 -21.24 -12.59 0.68
CA LEU A 69 -20.37 -12.33 -0.44
C LEU A 69 -20.92 -11.16 -1.26
N ILE A 70 -20.05 -10.25 -1.66
CA ILE A 70 -20.41 -9.07 -2.44
C ILE A 70 -19.65 -9.04 -3.76
N THR A 71 -20.32 -8.59 -4.81
CA THR A 71 -19.72 -8.32 -6.12
C THR A 71 -19.67 -6.82 -6.43
N ALA A 72 -20.18 -6.00 -5.52
CA ALA A 72 -20.17 -4.55 -5.64
C ALA A 72 -20.12 -3.88 -4.26
N ALA A 73 -19.56 -2.69 -4.19
CA ALA A 73 -19.59 -1.84 -3.01
C ALA A 73 -19.61 -0.36 -3.40
N TYR A 74 -20.17 0.48 -2.52
CA TYR A 74 -20.09 1.92 -2.68
C TYR A 74 -18.66 2.44 -2.51
N MET A 75 -18.37 3.57 -3.14
CA MET A 75 -17.15 4.35 -2.84
C MET A 75 -17.01 4.59 -1.34
N GLU A 76 -15.76 4.68 -0.87
CA GLU A 76 -15.40 4.84 0.55
C GLU A 76 -15.72 3.66 1.48
N ASN A 77 -16.46 2.65 1.02
CA ASN A 77 -16.64 1.45 1.82
C ASN A 77 -15.33 0.65 1.92
N THR A 78 -15.09 0.10 3.11
CA THR A 78 -14.05 -0.92 3.31
C THR A 78 -14.57 -2.29 2.89
N ILE A 79 -13.79 -3.00 2.09
CA ILE A 79 -14.06 -4.39 1.69
C ILE A 79 -12.88 -5.29 2.08
N VAL A 80 -13.12 -6.59 2.13
CA VAL A 80 -12.09 -7.60 2.38
C VAL A 80 -12.02 -8.54 1.18
N LEU A 81 -10.86 -8.56 0.52
CA LEU A 81 -10.54 -9.57 -0.47
C LEU A 81 -10.10 -10.83 0.26
N VAL A 82 -10.66 -11.98 -0.12
CA VAL A 82 -10.29 -13.28 0.44
C VAL A 82 -9.81 -14.19 -0.67
N GLY A 83 -8.65 -14.81 -0.47
CA GLY A 83 -8.07 -15.72 -1.45
C GLY A 83 -6.67 -16.21 -1.09
N ASN A 84 -5.76 -16.22 -2.06
CA ASN A 84 -4.43 -16.81 -1.94
C ASN A 84 -3.36 -15.84 -2.44
N ASN A 85 -2.19 -15.87 -1.79
CA ASN A 85 -1.01 -15.09 -2.15
C ASN A 85 -1.26 -13.57 -2.27
N LEU A 86 -2.11 -13.01 -1.40
CA LEU A 86 -2.49 -11.58 -1.46
C LEU A 86 -1.34 -10.64 -1.07
N THR A 87 -0.32 -11.12 -0.35
CA THR A 87 0.93 -10.40 -0.04
C THR A 87 1.80 -10.10 -1.26
N SER A 88 1.49 -10.69 -2.42
CA SER A 88 2.15 -10.37 -3.70
C SER A 88 1.62 -9.11 -4.36
N ILE A 89 0.47 -8.60 -3.89
CA ILE A 89 -0.18 -7.40 -4.41
C ILE A 89 0.59 -6.17 -3.94
N LYS A 90 1.10 -5.40 -4.89
CA LYS A 90 1.76 -4.12 -4.67
C LYS A 90 0.78 -2.96 -4.75
N GLU A 91 -0.15 -3.01 -5.71
CA GLU A 91 -1.11 -1.95 -5.96
C GLU A 91 -2.49 -2.54 -6.29
N ILE A 92 -3.54 -1.82 -5.90
CA ILE A 92 -4.92 -2.15 -6.25
C ILE A 92 -5.56 -0.94 -6.93
N TYR A 93 -6.27 -1.20 -8.01
CA TYR A 93 -7.08 -0.21 -8.71
C TYR A 93 -8.52 -0.71 -8.78
N PHE A 94 -9.46 0.16 -8.47
CA PHE A 94 -10.88 -0.05 -8.74
C PHE A 94 -11.23 0.74 -9.99
N ASN A 95 -11.55 0.04 -11.08
CA ASN A 95 -11.55 0.65 -12.40
C ASN A 95 -10.19 1.32 -12.70
N ASP A 96 -10.18 2.63 -12.89
CA ASP A 96 -8.99 3.46 -13.10
C ASP A 96 -8.50 4.16 -11.83
N GLN A 97 -9.15 3.94 -10.68
CA GLN A 97 -8.85 4.63 -9.42
C GLN A 97 -7.96 3.79 -8.51
N LYS A 98 -6.78 4.32 -8.17
CA LYS A 98 -5.84 3.65 -7.27
C LYS A 98 -6.34 3.68 -5.82
N ALA A 99 -6.33 2.52 -5.17
CA ALA A 99 -6.59 2.39 -3.74
C ALA A 99 -5.31 2.51 -2.92
N ILE A 100 -5.46 2.94 -1.66
CA ILE A 100 -4.37 3.00 -0.69
C ILE A 100 -4.34 1.69 0.08
N LEU A 101 -3.18 1.03 0.08
CA LEU A 101 -2.95 -0.20 0.82
C LEU A 101 -2.26 0.08 2.15
N ASN A 102 -2.69 -0.61 3.20
CA ASN A 102 -2.02 -0.65 4.49
C ASN A 102 -1.52 -2.07 4.73
N THR A 103 -0.19 -2.24 4.71
CA THR A 103 0.46 -3.55 4.84
C THR A 103 0.11 -4.27 6.15
N SER A 104 -0.22 -3.53 7.22
CA SER A 104 -0.67 -4.12 8.49
C SER A 104 -2.03 -4.82 8.41
N PHE A 105 -2.80 -4.60 7.34
CA PHE A 105 -4.09 -5.26 7.09
C PHE A 105 -4.05 -6.21 5.89
N ILE A 106 -2.87 -6.73 5.56
CA ILE A 106 -2.67 -7.70 4.49
C ILE A 106 -2.04 -8.96 5.08
N THR A 107 -2.68 -10.09 4.84
CA THR A 107 -2.14 -11.43 5.10
C THR A 107 -2.07 -12.19 3.78
N ALA A 108 -1.51 -13.41 3.79
CA ALA A 108 -1.49 -14.25 2.59
C ALA A 108 -2.90 -14.55 2.04
N ASN A 109 -3.94 -14.52 2.89
CA ASN A 109 -5.29 -14.94 2.55
C ASN A 109 -6.36 -13.85 2.63
N THR A 110 -6.08 -12.73 3.30
CA THR A 110 -7.03 -11.63 3.48
C THR A 110 -6.37 -10.28 3.27
N LEU A 111 -7.06 -9.37 2.58
CA LEU A 111 -6.59 -8.01 2.32
C LEU A 111 -7.75 -7.04 2.53
N PHE A 112 -7.59 -6.13 3.49
CA PHE A 112 -8.56 -5.04 3.71
C PHE A 112 -8.17 -3.84 2.86
N VAL A 113 -9.15 -3.28 2.14
CA VAL A 113 -8.93 -2.12 1.30
C VAL A 113 -10.20 -1.26 1.24
N ASN A 114 -10.02 0.05 1.18
CA ASN A 114 -11.11 0.98 0.96
C ASN A 114 -11.30 1.19 -0.53
N VAL A 115 -12.56 1.13 -0.99
CA VAL A 115 -12.91 1.58 -2.33
C VAL A 115 -12.60 3.09 -2.42
N PRO A 116 -11.85 3.56 -3.45
CA PRO A 116 -11.54 4.97 -3.60
C PRO A 116 -12.79 5.86 -3.60
N LYS A 117 -12.65 7.07 -3.03
CA LYS A 117 -13.70 8.10 -3.03
C LYS A 117 -13.88 8.80 -4.37
N THR A 118 -12.84 8.76 -5.20
CA THR A 118 -12.82 9.45 -6.48
C THR A 118 -13.66 8.65 -7.47
N ILE A 119 -14.53 9.36 -8.21
CA ILE A 119 -15.36 8.75 -9.24
C ILE A 119 -14.45 8.31 -10.41
N PRO A 120 -14.57 7.07 -10.90
CA PRO A 120 -13.80 6.60 -12.03
C PRO A 120 -14.17 7.34 -13.32
N THR A 121 -13.20 7.62 -14.17
CA THR A 121 -13.45 8.23 -15.49
C THR A 121 -13.85 7.18 -16.53
N ALA A 122 -13.35 5.96 -16.38
CA ALA A 122 -13.73 4.80 -17.17
C ALA A 122 -14.23 3.67 -16.27
N VAL A 123 -15.49 3.27 -16.41
CA VAL A 123 -16.09 2.18 -15.61
C VAL A 123 -15.86 0.84 -16.29
N THR A 124 -14.93 0.04 -15.75
CA THR A 124 -14.62 -1.31 -16.27
C THR A 124 -15.26 -2.45 -15.47
N ASN A 125 -15.82 -2.13 -14.29
CA ASN A 125 -16.38 -3.08 -13.32
C ASN A 125 -15.37 -4.16 -12.89
N LYS A 126 -14.11 -3.74 -12.68
CA LYS A 126 -13.02 -4.62 -12.28
C LYS A 126 -12.15 -4.01 -11.19
N ILE A 127 -11.62 -4.88 -10.34
CA ILE A 127 -10.45 -4.62 -9.53
C ILE A 127 -9.23 -5.10 -10.32
N TYR A 128 -8.21 -4.25 -10.47
CA TYR A 128 -6.91 -4.62 -11.01
C TYR A 128 -5.88 -4.67 -9.89
N MET A 129 -5.23 -5.81 -9.72
CA MET A 129 -4.17 -6.05 -8.75
C MET A 129 -2.84 -6.11 -9.47
N VAL A 130 -1.96 -5.17 -9.17
CA VAL A 130 -0.60 -5.12 -9.74
C VAL A 130 0.33 -5.82 -8.76
N THR A 131 1.05 -6.83 -9.24
CA THR A 131 1.99 -7.60 -8.42
C THR A 131 3.33 -6.90 -8.25
N THR A 132 4.17 -7.39 -7.36
CA THR A 132 5.58 -6.97 -7.24
C THR A 132 6.38 -7.13 -8.53
N SER A 133 5.99 -8.09 -9.39
CA SER A 133 6.59 -8.35 -10.70
C SER A 133 6.02 -7.48 -11.82
N SER A 134 5.10 -6.56 -11.50
CA SER A 134 4.35 -5.72 -12.45
C SER A 134 3.33 -6.45 -13.33
N ASP A 135 2.97 -7.69 -12.98
CA ASP A 135 1.83 -8.37 -13.62
C ASP A 135 0.53 -7.75 -13.13
N THR A 136 -0.50 -7.74 -13.97
CA THR A 136 -1.83 -7.22 -13.61
C THR A 136 -2.85 -8.35 -13.66
N VAL A 137 -3.51 -8.60 -12.53
CA VAL A 137 -4.61 -9.57 -12.40
C VAL A 137 -5.92 -8.81 -12.25
N ALA A 138 -6.91 -9.17 -13.06
CA ALA A 138 -8.24 -8.57 -12.98
C ALA A 138 -9.21 -9.48 -12.21
N TYR A 139 -10.10 -8.87 -11.43
CA TYR A 139 -11.21 -9.52 -10.73
C TYR A 139 -12.49 -8.73 -10.95
N ASP A 140 -13.61 -9.40 -11.23
CA ASP A 140 -14.88 -8.75 -11.51
C ASP A 140 -15.50 -8.17 -10.23
N PHE A 141 -15.65 -6.84 -10.19
CA PHE A 141 -16.21 -6.13 -9.05
C PHE A 141 -16.67 -4.72 -9.44
N SER A 142 -17.91 -4.37 -9.11
CA SER A 142 -18.48 -3.06 -9.44
C SER A 142 -18.32 -2.05 -8.31
N VAL A 143 -17.94 -0.83 -8.67
CA VAL A 143 -17.99 0.31 -7.75
C VAL A 143 -19.33 1.01 -7.94
N LEU A 144 -20.13 1.05 -6.87
CA LEU A 144 -21.40 1.74 -6.85
C LEU A 144 -21.15 3.21 -6.53
N VAL A 145 -21.73 4.07 -7.35
CA VAL A 145 -21.76 5.51 -7.13
C VAL A 145 -23.14 5.88 -6.57
N PRO A 146 -23.23 6.73 -5.54
CA PRO A 146 -24.52 7.16 -5.01
C PRO A 146 -25.41 7.81 -6.08
N ALA A 147 -26.73 7.73 -5.87
CA ALA A 147 -27.68 8.41 -6.73
C ALA A 147 -27.48 9.94 -6.66
N PRO A 148 -27.68 10.67 -7.77
CA PRO A 148 -27.59 12.13 -7.76
C PRO A 148 -28.59 12.74 -6.77
N SER A 149 -28.16 13.74 -6.01
CA SER A 149 -28.99 14.49 -5.08
C SER A 149 -29.05 15.96 -5.46
N VAL A 150 -30.25 16.53 -5.55
CA VAL A 150 -30.44 17.97 -5.77
C VAL A 150 -30.67 18.63 -4.41
N ASN A 151 -29.81 19.58 -4.05
CA ASN A 151 -29.88 20.31 -2.78
C ASN A 151 -30.51 21.70 -2.95
N ARG A 152 -30.25 22.36 -4.09
CA ARG A 152 -30.72 23.72 -4.36
C ARG A 152 -30.80 24.00 -5.87
N ILE A 153 -31.72 24.86 -6.26
CA ILE A 153 -31.73 25.53 -7.56
C ILE A 153 -31.44 27.03 -7.37
N SER A 154 -30.77 27.67 -8.34
CA SER A 154 -30.44 29.10 -8.26
C SER A 154 -31.68 30.00 -8.27
N ASN A 155 -32.73 29.62 -8.98
CA ASN A 155 -34.00 30.33 -9.08
C ASN A 155 -35.15 29.35 -9.41
N GLU A 156 -36.05 29.07 -8.47
CA GLU A 156 -37.25 28.26 -8.76
C GLU A 156 -38.26 28.96 -9.69
N TYR A 157 -38.17 30.29 -9.84
CA TYR A 157 -39.09 31.12 -10.63
C TYR A 157 -38.42 31.70 -11.88
N ALA A 158 -37.59 30.88 -12.53
CA ALA A 158 -36.93 31.21 -13.78
C ALA A 158 -37.97 31.33 -14.92
N HIS A 159 -37.82 32.36 -15.75
CA HIS A 159 -38.64 32.57 -16.94
C HIS A 159 -37.99 31.90 -18.15
N ASP A 160 -38.75 31.76 -19.23
CA ASP A 160 -38.24 31.22 -20.49
C ASP A 160 -36.99 31.99 -20.96
N GLY A 161 -35.90 31.25 -21.15
CA GLY A 161 -34.60 31.80 -21.56
C GLY A 161 -33.64 32.12 -20.41
N ASP A 162 -34.08 32.04 -19.15
CA ASP A 162 -33.19 32.19 -18.00
C ASP A 162 -32.26 30.98 -17.83
N GLU A 163 -31.01 31.22 -17.43
CA GLU A 163 -30.08 30.17 -17.02
C GLU A 163 -30.33 29.81 -15.54
N VAL A 164 -30.43 28.50 -15.26
CA VAL A 164 -30.58 27.97 -13.90
C VAL A 164 -29.45 27.00 -13.57
N VAL A 165 -28.98 27.06 -12.33
CA VAL A 165 -27.93 26.18 -11.80
C VAL A 165 -28.53 25.30 -10.73
N LEU A 166 -28.41 23.98 -10.92
CA LEU A 166 -28.70 22.97 -9.90
C LEU A 166 -27.44 22.68 -9.10
N LEU A 167 -27.52 22.83 -7.78
CA LEU A 167 -26.46 22.48 -6.85
C LEU A 167 -26.85 21.22 -6.08
N GLY A 168 -25.90 20.31 -5.97
CA GLY A 168 -26.15 18.96 -5.50
C GLY A 168 -24.89 18.11 -5.54
N ASP A 169 -25.05 16.82 -5.30
CA ASP A 169 -23.97 15.85 -5.30
C ASP A 169 -24.21 14.78 -6.38
N TYR A 170 -23.11 14.22 -6.89
CA TYR A 170 -23.10 13.09 -7.83
C TYR A 170 -23.85 13.32 -9.17
N PHE A 171 -23.85 14.56 -9.70
CA PHE A 171 -24.24 14.83 -11.09
C PHE A 171 -23.15 14.36 -12.06
N ILE A 172 -23.20 13.09 -12.44
CA ILE A 172 -22.18 12.45 -13.29
C ILE A 172 -22.74 12.32 -14.70
N ASP A 173 -21.98 12.81 -15.68
CA ASP A 173 -22.29 12.66 -17.10
C ASP A 173 -21.45 11.50 -17.67
N ASP A 174 -21.97 10.27 -17.49
CA ASP A 174 -21.40 9.08 -18.11
C ASP A 174 -21.96 8.94 -19.54
N PRO A 175 -21.13 8.90 -20.60
CA PRO A 175 -21.61 8.72 -21.97
C PRO A 175 -22.47 7.47 -22.19
N GLN A 176 -22.32 6.42 -21.36
CA GLN A 176 -23.14 5.20 -21.43
C GLN A 176 -24.46 5.34 -20.68
N VAL A 177 -24.52 6.21 -19.66
CA VAL A 177 -25.70 6.47 -18.82
C VAL A 177 -25.81 7.99 -18.60
N PRO A 178 -26.30 8.72 -19.61
CA PRO A 178 -26.31 10.18 -19.58
C PRO A 178 -27.23 10.71 -18.48
N LEU A 179 -26.83 11.83 -17.87
CA LEU A 179 -27.63 12.50 -16.85
C LEU A 179 -28.93 13.03 -17.46
N SER A 180 -30.06 12.67 -16.86
CA SER A 180 -31.39 13.16 -17.28
C SER A 180 -32.05 13.98 -16.18
N ILE A 181 -32.64 15.13 -16.54
CA ILE A 181 -33.45 15.95 -15.64
C ILE A 181 -34.92 15.79 -16.04
N THR A 182 -35.77 15.42 -15.08
CA THR A 182 -37.23 15.36 -15.26
C THR A 182 -37.88 16.36 -14.32
N MET A 183 -38.63 17.31 -14.87
CA MET A 183 -39.43 18.27 -14.10
C MET A 183 -40.87 17.77 -14.05
N ALA A 184 -41.43 17.63 -12.84
CA ALA A 184 -42.87 17.44 -12.67
C ALA A 184 -43.53 18.81 -12.88
N GLY A 185 -44.03 19.04 -14.09
CA GLY A 185 -44.87 20.21 -14.40
C GLY A 185 -46.20 20.18 -13.67
#